data_AF-A0A376E4L9-F1
#
_entry.id   AF-A0A376E4L9-F1
#
_cell.length_a   1.000
_cell.length_b   1.000
_cell.length_c   1.000
_cell.angle_alpha   90.00
_cell.angle_beta   90.00
_cell.angle_gamma   90.00
#
_symmetry.space_group_name_H-M   'P 1'
#
loop_
_entity.id
_entity.type
_entity.pdbx_description
1 polymer ?
#
loop_
_entity_poly.entity_id
_entity_poly.type
_entity_poly.pdbx_seq_one_letter_code
_entity_poly.pdbx_strand_id
1 'polypeptide(L)'
;MSEILLVLFIIAIIFFIFNNLNNKIRRLEKEVSDLTTKINQPLQDREIQVLQHEQKPVEEIKTQNTAQQPDVHEKILADNRPSPPQKDWLEPVFDFLKQNILTIVGIFTLVLGLGYFVKYAIDKNWIGETSRAGIGFVAGTGIMLLGHFLRKNYAVFASIITGGGISVLYFTATIGFQEYHLFTQNTAFVITTLITIISIALAHYYKSEILIIFAMLGGFLAPLMISTGKSNYLFLFTYLTLLNIGMLATSLLKHWKSVGWTAYIFTSMYLFLLDF
;
A
#
# COMPACT_ATOMS: atom_id res chain seq x y z
N MET A 1 10.29 -24.30 11.18
CA MET A 1 10.85 -24.12 9.82
C MET A 1 9.84 -23.43 8.88
N SER A 2 8.55 -23.75 8.98
CA SER A 2 7.44 -23.13 8.22
C SER A 2 7.29 -21.62 8.41
N GLU A 3 7.43 -21.10 9.63
CA GLU A 3 7.28 -19.66 9.92
C GLU A 3 8.35 -18.79 9.25
N ILE A 4 9.60 -19.25 9.23
CA ILE A 4 10.73 -18.56 8.58
C ILE A 4 10.49 -18.48 7.06
N LEU A 5 9.92 -19.54 6.49
CA LEU A 5 9.60 -19.62 5.07
C LEU A 5 8.46 -18.67 4.68
N LEU A 6 7.47 -18.51 5.56
CA LEU A 6 6.37 -17.55 5.41
C LEU A 6 6.88 -16.10 5.45
N VAL A 7 7.80 -15.79 6.36
CA VAL A 7 8.44 -14.47 6.45
C VAL A 7 9.28 -14.19 5.20
N LEU A 8 10.06 -15.17 4.72
CA LEU A 8 10.81 -15.03 3.47
C LEU A 8 9.90 -14.83 2.26
N PHE A 9 8.73 -15.45 2.25
CA PHE A 9 7.75 -15.30 1.17
C PHE A 9 7.11 -13.90 1.17
N ILE A 10 6.78 -13.37 2.36
CA ILE A 10 6.30 -11.98 2.51
C ILE A 10 7.37 -10.99 2.03
N ILE A 11 8.64 -11.22 2.40
CA ILE A 11 9.77 -10.40 1.96
C ILE A 11 9.92 -10.47 0.43
N ALA A 12 9.79 -11.66 -0.17
CA ALA A 12 9.86 -11.84 -1.62
C ALA A 12 8.72 -11.12 -2.37
N ILE A 13 7.50 -11.14 -1.81
CA ILE A 13 6.35 -10.40 -2.36
C ILE A 13 6.61 -8.89 -2.30
N ILE A 14 7.10 -8.39 -1.16
CA ILE A 14 7.45 -6.96 -1.00
C ILE A 14 8.53 -6.57 -2.01
N PHE A 15 9.58 -7.40 -2.14
CA PHE A 15 10.66 -7.18 -3.09
C PHE A 15 10.17 -7.17 -4.55
N PHE A 16 9.26 -8.08 -4.91
CA PHE A 16 8.69 -8.16 -6.25
C PHE A 16 7.82 -6.93 -6.59
N ILE A 17 6.98 -6.50 -5.64
CA ILE A 17 6.18 -5.27 -5.78
C ILE A 17 7.11 -4.07 -5.97
N PHE A 18 8.14 -3.97 -5.14
CA PHE A 18 9.12 -2.89 -5.21
C PHE A 18 9.82 -2.83 -6.57
N ASN A 19 10.27 -3.97 -7.09
CA ASN A 19 10.90 -4.07 -8.42
C ASN A 19 9.94 -3.66 -9.55
N ASN A 20 8.67 -4.04 -9.45
CA ASN A 20 7.66 -3.69 -10.44
C ASN A 20 7.35 -2.18 -10.46
N LEU A 21 7.29 -1.52 -9.29
CA LEU A 21 7.13 -0.06 -9.19
C LEU A 21 8.36 0.68 -9.72
N ASN A 22 9.56 0.16 -9.45
CA ASN A 22 10.80 0.75 -9.94
C ASN A 22 10.88 0.74 -11.48
N ASN A 23 10.41 -0.35 -12.10
CA ASN A 23 10.34 -0.45 -13.57
C ASN A 23 9.35 0.54 -14.20
N LYS A 24 8.24 0.85 -13.52
CA LYS A 24 7.30 1.88 -13.96
C LYS A 24 7.91 3.28 -13.87
N ILE A 25 8.60 3.57 -12.77
CA ILE A 25 9.29 4.86 -12.56
C ILE A 25 10.33 5.09 -13.66
N ARG A 26 11.12 4.07 -14.00
CA ARG A 26 12.12 4.15 -15.10
C ARG A 26 11.51 4.42 -16.47
N ARG A 27 10.29 3.95 -16.75
CA ARG A 27 9.57 4.28 -17.99
C ARG A 27 9.12 5.73 -18.01
N LEU A 28 8.51 6.19 -16.91
CA LEU A 28 8.05 7.57 -16.75
C LEU A 28 9.21 8.56 -16.88
N GLU A 29 10.37 8.24 -16.32
CA GLU A 29 11.58 9.06 -16.41
C GLU A 29 12.10 9.16 -17.85
N LYS A 30 12.08 8.06 -18.61
CA LYS A 30 12.43 8.08 -20.04
C LYS A 30 11.46 8.92 -20.87
N GLU A 31 10.16 8.80 -20.64
CA GLU A 31 9.16 9.60 -21.34
C GLU A 31 9.34 11.10 -21.06
N VAL A 32 9.63 11.48 -19.81
CA VAL A 32 9.92 12.88 -19.44
C VAL A 32 11.22 13.36 -20.09
N SER A 33 12.26 12.53 -20.13
CA SER A 33 13.53 12.84 -20.79
C SER A 33 13.34 13.06 -22.30
N ASP A 34 12.58 12.19 -22.96
CA ASP A 34 12.29 12.29 -24.40
C ASP A 34 11.42 13.52 -24.72
N LEU A 35 10.44 13.83 -23.88
CA LEU A 35 9.60 15.04 -24.01
C LEU A 35 10.42 16.32 -23.81
N THR A 36 11.30 16.35 -22.81
CA THR A 36 12.19 17.50 -22.54
C THR A 36 13.16 17.72 -23.70
N THR A 37 13.70 16.64 -24.26
CA THR A 37 14.57 16.67 -25.44
C THR A 37 13.84 17.23 -26.66
N LYS A 38 12.60 16.77 -26.91
CA LYS A 38 11.74 17.27 -28.00
C LYS A 38 11.30 18.73 -27.83
N ILE A 39 11.19 19.23 -26.60
CA ILE A 39 10.84 20.62 -26.31
C ILE A 39 12.05 21.57 -26.50
N ASN A 40 13.26 21.12 -26.17
CA ASN A 40 14.48 21.93 -26.29
C ASN A 40 15.05 22.00 -27.73
N GLN A 41 14.84 20.96 -28.57
CA GLN A 41 15.24 20.97 -29.98
C GLN A 41 14.72 22.19 -30.79
N PRO A 42 13.41 22.54 -30.78
CA PRO A 42 12.89 23.67 -31.55
C PRO A 42 13.29 25.06 -31.01
N LEU A 43 13.74 25.16 -29.76
CA LEU A 43 14.25 26.41 -29.19
C LEU A 43 15.70 26.68 -29.64
N GLN A 44 16.51 25.62 -29.76
CA GLN A 44 17.89 25.71 -30.23
C GLN A 44 17.99 26.03 -31.73
N ASP A 45 17.09 25.49 -32.54
CA ASP A 45 17.01 25.81 -33.98
C ASP A 45 16.57 27.27 -34.23
N ARG A 46 15.78 27.86 -33.33
CA ARG A 46 15.42 29.28 -33.38
C ARG A 46 16.58 30.20 -33.01
N GLU A 47 17.40 29.85 -32.01
CA GLU A 47 18.60 30.64 -31.67
C GLU A 47 19.66 30.62 -32.78
N ILE A 48 19.84 29.48 -33.46
CA ILE A 48 20.77 29.39 -34.60
C ILE A 48 20.26 30.22 -35.80
N GLN A 49 18.95 30.28 -36.04
CA GLN A 49 18.39 31.09 -37.15
C GLN A 49 18.45 32.61 -36.89
N VAL A 50 18.40 33.06 -35.64
CA VAL A 50 18.53 34.48 -35.28
C VAL A 50 19.99 34.95 -35.42
N LEU A 51 20.97 34.13 -35.04
CA LEU A 51 22.39 34.42 -35.21
C LEU A 51 22.83 34.42 -36.69
N GLN A 52 22.15 33.67 -37.55
CA GLN A 52 22.53 33.52 -38.96
C GLN A 52 21.93 34.58 -39.89
N HIS A 53 20.94 35.35 -39.44
CA HIS A 53 20.34 36.44 -40.23
C HIS A 53 21.10 37.78 -40.15
N GLU A 54 22.16 37.88 -39.33
CA GLU A 54 22.97 39.11 -39.19
C GLU A 54 24.18 39.17 -40.15
N GLN A 55 24.26 38.27 -41.15
CA GLN A 55 25.46 38.11 -42.01
C GLN A 55 25.23 38.27 -43.53
N LYS A 56 24.42 39.25 -43.98
CA LYS A 56 24.52 39.74 -45.37
C LYS A 56 25.09 41.17 -45.45
N PRO A 57 25.97 41.45 -46.43
CA PRO A 57 27.00 42.49 -46.30
C PRO A 57 26.48 43.88 -46.66
N VAL A 58 26.95 44.89 -45.92
CA VAL A 58 27.08 46.28 -46.39
C VAL A 58 28.57 46.52 -46.66
N GLU A 59 28.83 47.11 -47.82
CA GLU A 59 30.12 47.32 -48.48
C GLU A 59 31.19 48.12 -47.69
N GLU A 60 32.44 47.70 -47.92
CA GLU A 60 33.67 48.50 -48.14
C GLU A 60 34.26 49.37 -47.00
N ILE A 61 35.54 49.11 -46.65
CA ILE A 61 36.71 50.03 -46.77
C ILE A 61 37.93 49.54 -45.93
N LYS A 62 39.02 49.23 -46.67
CA LYS A 62 40.48 49.44 -46.42
C LYS A 62 41.28 48.77 -45.26
N THR A 63 42.24 47.94 -45.71
CA THR A 63 43.70 47.88 -45.42
C THR A 63 44.27 47.87 -43.98
N GLN A 64 45.07 46.80 -43.72
CA GLN A 64 46.46 46.82 -43.20
C GLN A 64 46.75 46.45 -41.72
N ASN A 65 47.58 45.40 -41.57
CA ASN A 65 48.53 45.10 -40.49
C ASN A 65 48.04 44.92 -39.03
N THR A 66 48.29 43.75 -38.43
CA THR A 66 49.50 43.46 -37.61
C THR A 66 49.35 42.08 -36.95
N ALA A 67 50.41 41.27 -37.04
CA ALA A 67 50.54 39.98 -36.35
C ALA A 67 50.59 40.14 -34.84
N GLN A 68 49.89 39.28 -34.09
CA GLN A 68 50.28 38.87 -32.73
C GLN A 68 49.40 37.70 -32.23
N GLN A 69 50.02 36.53 -32.18
CA GLN A 69 49.76 35.49 -31.18
C GLN A 69 51.02 35.50 -30.31
N PRO A 70 50.95 35.50 -28.96
CA PRO A 70 50.89 34.22 -28.24
C PRO A 70 50.30 34.23 -26.81
N ASP A 71 50.28 33.03 -26.22
CA ASP A 71 50.20 32.64 -24.80
C ASP A 71 48.81 32.50 -24.15
N VAL A 72 48.29 31.30 -23.88
CA VAL A 72 48.72 30.22 -22.96
C VAL A 72 48.57 30.60 -21.48
N HIS A 73 47.39 30.33 -20.89
CA HIS A 73 47.24 29.49 -19.68
C HIS A 73 45.77 29.35 -19.25
N GLU A 74 45.30 28.10 -19.27
CA GLU A 74 44.73 27.42 -18.10
C GLU A 74 43.61 28.13 -17.32
N LYS A 75 42.38 27.68 -17.57
CA LYS A 75 41.49 27.33 -16.45
C LYS A 75 40.64 26.13 -16.82
N ILE A 76 41.01 24.99 -16.23
CA ILE A 76 40.14 23.86 -16.00
C ILE A 76 38.80 24.41 -15.48
N LEU A 77 37.78 24.39 -16.31
CA LEU A 77 36.39 24.48 -15.87
C LEU A 77 35.77 23.12 -16.15
N ALA A 78 36.05 22.25 -15.18
CA ALA A 78 35.18 21.22 -14.66
C ALA A 78 33.97 20.90 -15.55
N ASP A 79 34.00 19.67 -16.06
CA ASP A 79 32.84 18.90 -16.48
C ASP A 79 31.80 18.89 -15.33
N ASN A 80 31.01 19.95 -15.22
CA ASN A 80 29.83 20.03 -14.36
C ASN A 80 28.65 19.40 -15.09
N ARG A 81 28.78 18.11 -15.44
CA ARG A 81 27.59 17.30 -15.66
C ARG A 81 26.98 17.05 -14.28
N PRO A 82 25.78 17.56 -13.97
CA PRO A 82 25.10 17.12 -12.78
C PRO A 82 24.90 15.60 -12.91
N SER A 83 25.55 14.85 -12.01
CA SER A 83 25.23 13.44 -11.82
C SER A 83 23.73 13.32 -11.57
N PRO A 84 23.03 12.34 -12.19
CA PRO A 84 21.62 12.14 -11.89
C PRO A 84 21.49 11.93 -10.38
N PRO A 85 20.60 12.66 -9.68
CA PRO A 85 20.50 12.59 -8.24
C PRO A 85 20.21 11.14 -7.88
N GLN A 86 21.13 10.54 -7.13
CA GLN A 86 20.89 9.25 -6.49
C GLN A 86 19.68 9.47 -5.59
N LYS A 87 18.51 9.01 -6.05
CA LYS A 87 17.24 9.23 -5.37
C LYS A 87 17.21 8.32 -4.15
N ASP A 88 17.84 8.79 -3.08
CA ASP A 88 17.80 8.18 -1.77
C ASP A 88 16.37 8.35 -1.22
N TRP A 89 15.53 7.37 -1.52
CA TRP A 89 14.12 7.26 -1.12
C TRP A 89 13.89 7.33 0.40
N LEU A 90 14.97 7.25 1.19
CA LEU A 90 14.97 7.35 2.64
C LEU A 90 15.20 8.78 3.15
N GLU A 91 15.88 9.66 2.41
CA GLU A 91 16.09 11.06 2.82
C GLU A 91 14.79 11.79 3.15
N PRO A 92 13.73 11.75 2.31
CA PRO A 92 12.49 12.44 2.66
C PRO A 92 11.87 11.89 3.94
N VAL A 93 11.95 10.59 4.19
CA VAL A 93 11.42 9.97 5.42
C VAL A 93 12.23 10.41 6.64
N PHE A 94 13.57 10.42 6.54
CA PHE A 94 14.44 10.89 7.62
C PHE A 94 14.25 12.37 7.91
N ASP A 95 14.08 13.20 6.88
CA ASP A 95 13.80 14.62 7.03
C ASP A 95 12.43 14.86 7.68
N PHE A 96 11.39 14.13 7.26
CA PHE A 96 10.08 14.16 7.92
C PHE A 96 10.16 13.67 9.38
N LEU A 97 10.93 12.63 9.67
CA LEU A 97 11.14 12.12 11.03
C LEU A 97 11.88 13.13 11.91
N LYS A 98 12.89 13.79 11.36
CA LYS A 98 13.69 14.79 12.06
C LYS A 98 12.90 16.06 12.31
N GLN A 99 12.09 16.49 11.35
CA GLN A 99 11.24 17.69 11.48
C GLN A 99 10.08 17.47 12.47
N ASN A 100 9.53 16.26 12.54
CA ASN A 100 8.36 15.94 13.38
C ASN A 100 8.67 15.02 14.56
N ILE A 101 9.91 14.99 15.05
CA ILE A 101 10.35 13.98 16.02
C ILE A 101 9.51 14.01 17.31
N LEU A 102 9.12 15.20 17.77
CA LEU A 102 8.29 15.36 18.97
C LEU A 102 6.88 14.81 18.76
N THR A 103 6.26 15.08 17.61
CA THR A 103 4.94 14.57 17.25
C THR A 103 4.96 13.05 17.09
N ILE A 104 6.01 12.52 16.46
CA ILE A 104 6.16 11.08 16.22
C ILE A 104 6.38 10.34 17.54
N VAL A 105 7.27 10.83 18.40
CA VAL A 105 7.46 10.28 19.74
C VAL A 105 6.16 10.41 20.56
N GLY A 106 5.46 11.53 20.46
CA GLY A 106 4.16 11.74 21.11
C GLY A 106 3.11 10.71 20.69
N ILE A 107 2.91 10.50 19.38
CA ILE A 107 2.00 9.47 18.86
C ILE A 107 2.44 8.08 19.32
N PHE A 108 3.74 7.78 19.24
CA PHE A 108 4.28 6.48 19.63
C PHE A 108 4.04 6.18 21.12
N THR A 109 4.36 7.14 21.99
CA THR A 109 4.12 7.05 23.43
C THR A 109 2.62 6.95 23.74
N LEU A 110 1.77 7.69 23.03
CA LEU A 110 0.32 7.64 23.23
C LEU A 110 -0.26 6.29 22.82
N VAL A 111 0.16 5.75 21.68
CA VAL A 111 -0.25 4.41 21.21
C VAL A 111 0.21 3.32 22.19
N LEU A 112 1.47 3.37 22.63
CA LEU A 112 1.99 2.44 23.63
C LEU A 112 1.27 2.57 24.99
N GLY A 113 1.02 3.80 25.43
CA GLY A 113 0.32 4.09 26.68
C GLY A 113 -1.12 3.59 26.64
N LEU A 114 -1.84 3.84 25.55
CA LEU A 114 -3.21 3.33 25.37
C LEU A 114 -3.23 1.81 25.31
N GLY A 115 -2.30 1.20 24.58
CA GLY A 115 -2.16 -0.27 24.52
C GLY A 115 -1.87 -0.89 25.88
N TYR A 116 -0.94 -0.30 26.65
CA TYR A 116 -0.62 -0.75 28.00
C TYR A 116 -1.77 -0.53 28.97
N PHE A 117 -2.50 0.59 28.86
CA PHE A 117 -3.68 0.87 29.67
C PHE A 117 -4.78 -0.17 29.45
N VAL A 118 -5.08 -0.48 28.18
CA VAL A 118 -6.04 -1.53 27.84
C VAL A 118 -5.59 -2.88 28.40
N LYS A 119 -4.31 -3.24 28.20
CA LYS A 119 -3.74 -4.46 28.78
C LYS A 119 -3.89 -4.49 30.30
N TYR A 120 -3.56 -3.41 30.99
CA TYR A 120 -3.66 -3.31 32.44
C TYR A 120 -5.10 -3.46 32.94
N ALA A 121 -6.07 -2.85 32.26
CA ALA A 121 -7.49 -2.97 32.58
C ALA A 121 -8.00 -4.42 32.40
N ILE A 122 -7.47 -5.12 31.40
CA ILE A 122 -7.70 -6.55 31.16
C ILE A 122 -7.05 -7.38 32.28
N ASP A 123 -5.78 -7.16 32.59
CA ASP A 123 -5.03 -7.93 33.61
C ASP A 123 -5.62 -7.77 35.03
N LYS A 124 -6.23 -6.62 35.33
CA LYS A 124 -6.92 -6.36 36.60
C LYS A 124 -8.38 -6.85 36.65
N ASN A 125 -8.85 -7.53 35.61
CA ASN A 125 -10.24 -7.98 35.47
C ASN A 125 -11.29 -6.85 35.64
N TRP A 126 -10.91 -5.59 35.40
CA TRP A 126 -11.87 -4.47 35.37
C TRP A 126 -12.82 -4.59 34.19
N ILE A 127 -12.34 -5.17 33.09
CA ILE A 127 -13.12 -5.44 31.89
C ILE A 127 -13.30 -6.95 31.83
N GLY A 128 -14.51 -7.44 32.13
CA GLY A 128 -14.87 -8.85 31.97
C GLY A 128 -14.85 -9.29 30.50
N GLU A 129 -14.79 -10.59 30.27
CA GLU A 129 -14.68 -11.21 28.94
C GLU A 129 -15.71 -10.67 27.92
N THR A 130 -16.97 -10.55 28.33
CA THR A 130 -18.05 -10.01 27.47
C THR A 130 -17.85 -8.55 27.11
N SER A 131 -17.42 -7.73 28.07
CA SER A 131 -17.13 -6.31 27.82
C SER A 131 -15.89 -6.10 26.93
N ARG A 132 -14.88 -6.99 26.99
CA ARG A 132 -13.72 -6.94 26.08
C ARG A 132 -14.15 -7.14 24.63
N ALA A 133 -14.96 -8.18 24.39
CA ALA A 133 -15.53 -8.44 23.07
C ALA A 133 -16.42 -7.28 22.61
N GLY A 134 -17.29 -6.76 23.49
CA GLY A 134 -18.15 -5.62 23.19
C GLY A 134 -17.37 -4.38 22.75
N ILE A 135 -16.32 -4.00 23.49
CA ILE A 135 -15.46 -2.86 23.14
C ILE A 135 -14.76 -3.10 21.80
N GLY A 136 -14.28 -4.32 21.53
CA GLY A 136 -13.67 -4.68 20.24
C GLY A 136 -14.64 -4.51 19.06
N PHE A 137 -15.89 -4.98 19.21
CA PHE A 137 -16.93 -4.81 18.19
C PHE A 137 -17.30 -3.35 17.96
N VAL A 138 -17.46 -2.58 19.04
CA VAL A 138 -17.76 -1.14 18.97
C VAL A 138 -16.60 -0.38 18.33
N ALA A 139 -15.36 -0.67 18.72
CA ALA A 139 -14.17 -0.05 18.15
C ALA A 139 -14.01 -0.39 16.66
N GLY A 140 -14.14 -1.66 16.28
CA GLY A 140 -14.04 -2.09 14.87
C GLY A 140 -15.12 -1.45 14.00
N THR A 141 -16.36 -1.42 14.49
CA THR A 141 -17.48 -0.77 13.78
C THR A 141 -17.30 0.75 13.73
N GLY A 142 -16.83 1.37 14.80
CA GLY A 142 -16.53 2.80 14.86
C GLY A 142 -15.45 3.21 13.86
N ILE A 143 -14.35 2.46 13.78
CA ILE A 143 -13.28 2.66 12.79
C ILE A 143 -13.85 2.52 11.36
N MET A 144 -14.67 1.50 11.12
CA MET A 144 -15.32 1.28 9.83
C MET A 144 -16.22 2.47 9.43
N LEU A 145 -17.02 3.00 10.37
CA LEU A 145 -17.89 4.16 10.15
C LEU A 145 -17.08 5.45 9.93
N LEU A 146 -15.98 5.64 10.66
CA LEU A 146 -15.06 6.75 10.43
C LEU A 146 -14.46 6.67 9.02
N GLY A 147 -14.04 5.49 8.59
CA GLY A 147 -13.60 5.24 7.22
C GLY A 147 -14.66 5.63 6.19
N HIS A 148 -15.93 5.31 6.44
CA HIS A 148 -17.05 5.71 5.59
C HIS A 148 -17.19 7.23 5.48
N PHE A 149 -17.09 7.95 6.59
CA PHE A 149 -17.24 9.40 6.62
C PHE A 149 -16.07 10.12 5.91
N LEU A 150 -14.84 9.62 6.11
CA LEU A 150 -13.62 10.16 5.50
C LEU A 150 -13.56 9.95 3.98
N ARG A 151 -14.39 9.06 3.43
CA ARG A 151 -14.41 8.74 2.00
C ARG A 151 -14.63 9.96 1.11
N LYS A 152 -15.44 10.94 1.54
CA LYS A 152 -15.78 12.12 0.71
C LYS A 152 -14.53 12.91 0.29
N ASN A 153 -13.53 12.98 1.18
CA ASN A 153 -12.32 13.76 0.92
C ASN A 153 -11.11 12.87 0.57
N TYR A 154 -11.04 11.64 1.09
CA TYR A 154 -9.87 10.77 0.95
C TYR A 154 -10.23 9.29 0.71
N ALA A 155 -10.58 8.95 -0.54
CA ALA A 155 -11.06 7.61 -0.88
C ALA A 155 -10.06 6.46 -0.60
N VAL A 156 -8.77 6.69 -0.84
CA VAL A 156 -7.71 5.68 -0.61
C VAL A 156 -7.52 5.45 0.89
N PHE A 157 -7.38 6.53 1.65
CA PHE A 157 -7.20 6.48 3.10
C PHE A 157 -8.42 5.86 3.81
N ALA A 158 -9.62 6.24 3.38
CA ALA A 158 -10.87 5.64 3.83
C ALA A 158 -10.90 4.12 3.63
N SER A 159 -10.40 3.62 2.49
CA SER A 159 -10.33 2.18 2.21
C SER A 159 -9.39 1.45 3.18
N ILE A 160 -8.25 2.05 3.51
CA ILE A 160 -7.27 1.47 4.44
C ILE A 160 -7.87 1.43 5.86
N ILE A 161 -8.45 2.54 6.33
CA ILE A 161 -9.11 2.61 7.64
C ILE A 161 -10.24 1.59 7.74
N THR A 162 -11.09 1.52 6.71
CA THR A 162 -12.23 0.60 6.68
C THR A 162 -11.76 -0.86 6.70
N GLY A 163 -10.70 -1.20 5.94
CA GLY A 163 -10.07 -2.53 5.97
C GLY A 163 -9.45 -2.86 7.34
N GLY A 164 -8.86 -1.87 8.01
CA GLY A 164 -8.40 -2.00 9.40
C GLY A 164 -9.55 -2.28 10.37
N GLY A 165 -10.67 -1.57 10.27
CA GLY A 165 -11.87 -1.81 11.08
C GLY A 165 -12.43 -3.22 10.89
N ILE A 166 -12.53 -3.69 9.64
CA ILE A 166 -12.92 -5.06 9.31
C ILE A 166 -11.96 -6.08 9.95
N SER A 167 -10.65 -5.82 9.90
CA SER A 167 -9.65 -6.70 10.51
C SER A 167 -9.82 -6.79 12.03
N VAL A 168 -10.07 -5.66 12.70
CA VAL A 168 -10.37 -5.61 14.14
C VAL A 168 -11.62 -6.42 14.47
N LEU A 169 -12.67 -6.36 13.64
CA LEU A 169 -13.89 -7.15 13.83
C LEU A 169 -13.62 -8.65 13.72
N TYR A 170 -12.84 -9.09 12.73
CA TYR A 170 -12.43 -10.49 12.61
C TYR A 170 -11.61 -10.96 13.82
N PHE A 171 -10.60 -10.19 14.22
CA PHE A 171 -9.78 -10.55 15.40
C PHE A 171 -10.62 -10.61 16.66
N THR A 172 -11.53 -9.65 16.87
CA THR A 172 -12.42 -9.64 18.04
C THR A 172 -13.32 -10.87 18.05
N ALA A 173 -13.92 -11.24 16.91
CA ALA A 173 -14.77 -12.42 16.80
C ALA A 173 -13.99 -13.72 17.07
N THR A 174 -12.77 -13.83 16.51
CA THR A 174 -11.91 -15.00 16.71
C THR A 174 -11.45 -15.13 18.16
N ILE A 175 -10.91 -14.06 18.76
CA ILE A 175 -10.44 -14.07 20.15
C ILE A 175 -11.61 -14.32 21.10
N GLY A 176 -12.78 -13.72 20.83
CA GLY A 176 -14.00 -13.97 21.61
C GLY A 176 -14.44 -15.43 21.63
N PHE A 177 -14.16 -16.17 20.55
CA PHE A 177 -14.43 -17.61 20.47
C PHE A 177 -13.33 -18.47 21.09
N GLN A 178 -12.07 -18.24 20.71
CA GLN A 178 -10.93 -19.09 21.12
C GLN A 178 -10.56 -18.90 22.59
N GLU A 179 -10.41 -17.64 23.02
CA GLU A 179 -9.80 -17.31 24.32
C GLU A 179 -10.86 -17.14 25.40
N TYR A 180 -12.01 -16.57 25.04
CA TYR A 180 -13.05 -16.21 26.01
C TYR A 180 -14.24 -17.18 26.03
N HIS A 181 -14.31 -18.14 25.10
CA HIS A 181 -15.43 -19.08 24.96
C HIS A 181 -16.84 -18.43 25.04
N LEU A 182 -16.93 -17.14 24.69
CA LEU A 182 -18.16 -16.33 24.83
C LEU A 182 -19.25 -16.78 23.86
N PHE A 183 -18.84 -17.43 22.77
CA PHE A 183 -19.71 -17.82 21.68
C PHE A 183 -19.64 -19.33 21.46
N THR A 184 -20.79 -19.94 21.17
CA THR A 184 -20.82 -21.26 20.53
C THR A 184 -20.22 -21.17 19.14
N GLN A 185 -19.62 -22.26 18.65
CA GLN A 185 -19.00 -22.32 17.33
C GLN A 185 -19.95 -21.80 16.22
N ASN A 186 -21.23 -22.17 16.27
CA ASN A 186 -22.26 -21.71 15.35
C ASN A 186 -22.43 -20.18 15.34
N THR A 187 -22.43 -19.54 16.52
CA THR A 187 -22.61 -18.09 16.64
C THR A 187 -21.40 -17.35 16.10
N ALA A 188 -20.19 -17.84 16.38
CA ALA A 188 -18.95 -17.28 15.83
C ALA A 188 -18.92 -17.34 14.30
N PHE A 189 -19.37 -18.46 13.71
CA PHE A 189 -19.53 -18.60 12.25
C PHE A 189 -20.53 -17.60 11.66
N VAL A 190 -21.69 -17.39 12.30
CA VAL A 190 -22.69 -16.42 11.81
C VAL A 190 -22.13 -15.00 11.85
N ILE A 191 -21.44 -14.62 12.93
CA ILE A 191 -20.84 -13.29 13.06
C ILE A 191 -19.78 -13.06 11.98
N THR A 192 -18.85 -13.99 11.79
CA THR A 192 -17.81 -13.84 10.77
C THR A 192 -18.39 -13.86 9.36
N THR A 193 -19.44 -14.64 9.11
CA THR A 193 -20.19 -14.60 7.84
C THR A 193 -20.76 -13.22 7.56
N LEU A 194 -21.44 -12.63 8.56
CA LEU A 194 -22.01 -11.29 8.43
C LEU A 194 -20.92 -10.26 8.17
N ILE A 195 -19.79 -10.33 8.88
CA ILE A 195 -18.63 -9.46 8.64
C ILE A 195 -18.13 -9.62 7.20
N THR A 196 -17.99 -10.84 6.70
CA THR A 196 -17.57 -11.11 5.31
C THR A 196 -18.53 -10.50 4.29
N ILE A 197 -19.83 -10.73 4.45
CA ILE A 197 -20.85 -10.18 3.53
C ILE A 197 -20.81 -8.66 3.53
N ILE A 198 -20.78 -8.03 4.72
CA ILE A 198 -20.68 -6.58 4.87
C ILE A 198 -19.40 -6.06 4.21
N SER A 199 -18.28 -6.76 4.42
CA SER A 199 -16.97 -6.39 3.85
C SER A 199 -16.96 -6.45 2.33
N ILE A 200 -17.53 -7.50 1.73
CA ILE A 200 -17.67 -7.64 0.27
C ILE A 200 -18.60 -6.53 -0.27
N ALA A 201 -19.73 -6.28 0.39
CA ALA A 201 -20.65 -5.21 0.01
C ALA A 201 -19.99 -3.83 0.06
N LEU A 202 -19.24 -3.54 1.13
CA LEU A 202 -18.45 -2.31 1.28
C LEU A 202 -17.39 -2.21 0.19
N ALA A 203 -16.67 -3.29 -0.08
CA ALA A 203 -15.63 -3.31 -1.10
C ALA A 203 -16.19 -3.03 -2.50
N HIS A 204 -17.38 -3.57 -2.80
CA HIS A 204 -18.11 -3.26 -4.02
C HIS A 204 -18.52 -1.77 -4.08
N TYR A 205 -19.15 -1.27 -3.02
CA TYR A 205 -19.64 0.11 -2.92
C TYR A 205 -18.51 1.15 -2.97
N TYR A 206 -17.33 0.81 -2.44
CA TYR A 206 -16.17 1.70 -2.36
C TYR A 206 -15.33 1.61 -3.62
N LYS A 207 -15.63 0.63 -4.49
CA LYS A 207 -14.84 0.28 -5.66
C LYS A 207 -13.35 0.20 -5.32
N SER A 208 -13.00 -0.42 -4.19
CA SER A 208 -11.63 -0.45 -3.69
C SER A 208 -11.10 -1.87 -3.66
N GLU A 209 -9.98 -2.09 -4.34
CA GLU A 209 -9.31 -3.39 -4.41
C GLU A 209 -8.78 -3.84 -3.06
N ILE A 210 -8.26 -2.89 -2.29
CA ILE A 210 -7.68 -3.11 -0.96
C ILE A 210 -8.73 -3.74 -0.04
N LEU A 211 -9.97 -3.25 -0.07
CA LEU A 211 -11.06 -3.79 0.74
C LEU A 211 -11.45 -5.21 0.34
N ILE A 212 -11.44 -5.52 -0.96
CA ILE A 212 -11.70 -6.88 -1.44
C ILE A 212 -10.63 -7.82 -0.90
N ILE A 213 -9.35 -7.40 -0.96
CA ILE A 213 -8.23 -8.20 -0.46
C ILE A 213 -8.39 -8.47 1.03
N PHE A 214 -8.66 -7.45 1.86
CA PHE A 214 -8.91 -7.62 3.30
C PHE A 214 -10.13 -8.50 3.60
N ALA A 215 -11.21 -8.34 2.84
CA ALA A 215 -12.42 -9.15 2.98
C ALA A 215 -12.15 -10.62 2.65
N MET A 216 -11.40 -10.91 1.59
CA MET A 216 -11.01 -12.27 1.21
C MET A 216 -10.07 -12.89 2.25
N LEU A 217 -9.02 -12.16 2.64
CA LEU A 217 -8.07 -12.57 3.68
C LEU A 217 -8.81 -12.98 4.95
N GLY A 218 -9.53 -12.03 5.55
CA GLY A 218 -10.26 -12.28 6.79
C GLY A 218 -11.34 -13.35 6.62
N GLY A 219 -12.04 -13.35 5.49
CA GLY A 219 -13.09 -14.31 5.20
C GLY A 219 -12.59 -15.76 5.13
N PHE A 220 -11.43 -16.02 4.51
CA PHE A 220 -10.83 -17.35 4.43
C PHE A 220 -10.12 -17.75 5.74
N LEU A 221 -9.51 -16.81 6.45
CA LEU A 221 -8.84 -17.07 7.74
C LEU A 221 -9.83 -17.35 8.87
N ALA A 222 -10.99 -16.69 8.89
CA ALA A 222 -11.94 -16.79 10.00
C ALA A 222 -12.42 -18.23 10.29
N PRO A 223 -12.85 -19.04 9.31
CA PRO A 223 -13.22 -20.44 9.52
C PRO A 223 -12.07 -21.30 10.01
N LEU A 224 -10.86 -21.06 9.49
CA LEU A 224 -9.67 -21.80 9.89
C LEU A 224 -9.34 -21.54 11.36
N MET A 225 -9.49 -20.29 11.82
CA MET A 225 -9.26 -19.96 13.22
C MET A 225 -10.38 -20.47 14.15
N ILE A 226 -11.63 -20.55 13.68
CA ILE A 226 -12.77 -21.01 14.49
C ILE A 226 -12.92 -22.55 14.45
N SER A 227 -12.32 -23.24 13.48
CA SER A 227 -12.44 -24.70 13.34
C SER A 227 -11.73 -25.44 14.47
N THR A 228 -12.51 -26.06 15.36
CA THR A 228 -12.01 -26.77 16.55
C THR A 228 -11.76 -28.27 16.32
N GLY A 229 -11.65 -28.72 15.07
CA GLY A 229 -11.42 -30.13 14.71
C GLY A 229 -12.56 -31.12 15.01
N LYS A 230 -13.55 -30.73 15.82
CA LYS A 230 -14.75 -31.52 16.15
C LYS A 230 -15.97 -31.09 15.32
N SER A 231 -16.33 -31.94 14.36
CA SER A 231 -17.69 -32.24 13.87
C SER A 231 -18.68 -31.10 13.63
N ASN A 232 -18.35 -30.12 12.77
CA ASN A 232 -19.36 -29.31 12.08
C ASN A 232 -18.93 -28.96 10.65
N TYR A 233 -18.51 -29.98 9.89
CA TYR A 233 -18.09 -29.86 8.50
C TYR A 233 -19.16 -29.22 7.60
N LEU A 234 -20.45 -29.43 7.90
CA LEU A 234 -21.55 -28.86 7.13
C LEU A 234 -21.53 -27.32 7.15
N PHE A 235 -21.34 -26.71 8.32
CA PHE A 235 -21.23 -25.25 8.44
C PHE A 235 -19.97 -24.70 7.80
N LEU A 236 -18.83 -25.39 7.98
CA LEU A 236 -17.57 -25.00 7.35
C LEU A 236 -17.72 -25.00 5.82
N PHE A 237 -18.30 -26.06 5.25
CA PHE A 237 -18.55 -26.16 3.81
C PHE A 237 -19.55 -25.12 3.33
N THR A 238 -20.69 -24.93 4.01
CA THR A 238 -21.66 -23.90 3.63
C THR A 238 -21.03 -22.51 3.65
N TYR A 239 -20.22 -22.21 4.66
CA TYR A 239 -19.47 -20.96 4.73
C TYR A 239 -18.48 -20.83 3.56
N LEU A 240 -17.67 -21.86 3.30
CA LEU A 240 -16.70 -21.86 2.20
C LEU A 240 -17.41 -21.71 0.85
N THR A 241 -18.52 -22.40 0.63
CA THR A 241 -19.32 -22.27 -0.59
C THR A 241 -19.88 -20.86 -0.72
N LEU A 242 -20.44 -20.28 0.34
CA LEU A 242 -20.96 -18.92 0.33
C LEU A 242 -19.84 -17.90 0.03
N LEU A 243 -18.66 -18.09 0.63
CA LEU A 243 -17.50 -17.25 0.40
C LEU A 243 -16.98 -17.39 -1.03
N ASN A 244 -16.92 -18.61 -1.57
CA ASN A 244 -16.56 -18.88 -2.96
C ASN A 244 -17.56 -18.25 -3.94
N ILE A 245 -18.87 -18.29 -3.64
CA ILE A 245 -19.89 -17.60 -4.44
C ILE A 245 -19.68 -16.08 -4.37
N GLY A 246 -19.41 -15.53 -3.19
CA GLY A 246 -19.07 -14.12 -3.02
C GLY A 246 -17.84 -13.73 -3.84
N MET A 247 -16.81 -14.56 -3.84
CA MET A 247 -15.59 -14.37 -4.64
C MET A 247 -15.88 -14.46 -6.14
N LEU A 248 -16.64 -15.47 -6.58
CA LEU A 248 -17.05 -15.65 -7.97
C LEU A 248 -17.84 -14.44 -8.46
N ALA A 249 -18.82 -13.97 -7.69
CA ALA A 249 -19.57 -12.76 -7.99
C ALA A 249 -18.62 -11.56 -8.08
N THR A 250 -17.73 -11.37 -7.12
CA THR A 250 -16.79 -10.23 -7.12
C THR A 250 -15.84 -10.25 -8.32
N SER A 251 -15.37 -11.44 -8.71
CA SER A 251 -14.49 -11.67 -9.85
C SER A 251 -15.19 -11.41 -11.20
N LEU A 252 -16.42 -11.89 -11.35
CA LEU A 252 -17.22 -11.70 -12.56
C LEU A 252 -17.66 -10.25 -12.75
N LEU A 253 -18.04 -9.56 -11.67
CA LEU A 253 -18.52 -8.18 -11.74
C LEU A 253 -17.39 -7.16 -12.00
N LYS A 254 -16.11 -7.53 -11.79
CA LYS A 254 -15.02 -6.56 -11.82
C LYS A 254 -13.68 -7.17 -12.26
N HIS A 255 -13.27 -6.85 -13.50
CA HIS A 255 -11.96 -7.20 -14.09
C HIS A 255 -10.77 -6.43 -13.47
N TRP A 256 -10.61 -6.53 -12.16
CA TRP A 256 -9.52 -5.87 -11.44
C TRP A 256 -8.32 -6.80 -11.49
N LYS A 257 -7.38 -6.53 -12.41
CA LYS A 257 -6.22 -7.39 -12.66
C LYS A 257 -5.34 -7.61 -11.42
N SER A 258 -5.39 -6.74 -10.41
CA SER A 258 -4.62 -6.91 -9.17
C SER A 258 -5.26 -7.93 -8.20
N VAL A 259 -6.60 -8.10 -8.21
CA VAL A 259 -7.31 -9.20 -7.53
C VAL A 259 -6.84 -10.55 -8.07
N GLY A 260 -6.60 -10.66 -9.38
CA GLY A 260 -6.09 -11.87 -10.02
C GLY A 260 -4.72 -12.30 -9.47
N TRP A 261 -3.83 -11.34 -9.18
CA TRP A 261 -2.51 -11.64 -8.59
C TRP A 261 -2.60 -11.99 -7.10
N THR A 262 -3.46 -11.31 -6.33
CA THR A 262 -3.68 -11.66 -4.92
C THR A 262 -4.33 -13.04 -4.79
N ALA A 263 -5.31 -13.37 -5.64
CA ALA A 263 -5.95 -14.68 -5.67
C ALA A 263 -4.96 -15.79 -6.09
N TYR A 264 -4.07 -15.54 -7.05
CA TYR A 264 -3.04 -16.51 -7.45
C TYR A 264 -2.06 -16.80 -6.31
N ILE A 265 -1.64 -15.77 -5.56
CA ILE A 265 -0.78 -15.91 -4.39
C ILE A 265 -1.48 -16.69 -3.27
N PHE A 266 -2.74 -16.36 -2.99
CA PHE A 266 -3.54 -17.04 -1.96
C PHE A 266 -3.82 -18.51 -2.30
N THR A 267 -4.22 -18.80 -3.53
CA THR A 267 -4.50 -20.16 -3.99
C THR A 267 -3.23 -21.02 -4.01
N SER A 268 -2.09 -20.46 -4.43
CA SER A 268 -0.80 -21.16 -4.41
C SER A 268 -0.34 -21.47 -2.98
N MET A 269 -0.52 -20.52 -2.05
CA MET A 269 -0.22 -20.71 -0.64
C MET A 269 -1.14 -21.73 0.04
N TYR A 270 -2.42 -21.79 -0.36
CA TYR A 270 -3.39 -22.74 0.19
C TYR A 270 -3.15 -24.17 -0.29
N LEU A 271 -2.79 -24.36 -1.57
CA LEU A 271 -2.41 -25.67 -2.12
C LEU A 271 -1.17 -26.23 -1.42
N PHE A 272 -0.17 -25.39 -1.15
CA PHE A 272 1.06 -25.81 -0.46
C PHE A 272 0.84 -26.14 1.03
N LEU A 273 -0.22 -25.59 1.64
CA LEU A 273 -0.61 -25.86 3.03
C LEU A 273 -1.48 -27.11 3.19
N LEU A 274 -2.11 -27.59 2.10
CA LEU A 274 -2.99 -28.76 2.11
C LEU A 274 -2.24 -30.09 1.85
N ASP A 275 -1.01 -30.02 1.32
CA ASP A 275 -0.15 -31.16 1.00
C ASP A 275 0.76 -31.60 2.18
N PHE A 276 0.53 -31.11 3.41
CA PHE A 276 1.22 -31.53 4.63
C PHE A 276 0.27 -31.80 5.80
#